data_AF-A0A9R0IFV0-F1
#
_entry.id   AF-A0A9R0IFV0-F1
#
_cell.length_a   1.000
_cell.length_b   1.000
_cell.length_c   1.000
_cell.angle_alpha   90.00
_cell.angle_beta   90.00
_cell.angle_gamma   90.00
#
_symmetry.space_group_name_H-M   'P 1'
#
loop_
_entity.id
_entity.type
_entity.pdbx_description
1 polymer ?
#
loop_
_entity_poly.entity_id
_entity_poly.type
_entity_poly.pdbx_seq_one_letter_code
_entity_poly.pdbx_strand_id
1 'polypeptide(L)'
;MLTSWTTDNPGRKFLTCKFSDVHTGRKGCGWFYWVDPDVVEWQRVVTNELVVEKRLLKTELRIMMTELQKLEDDKALLVAANVRLERICNGGVAGMKGAEDKGQTISHSGVMFEADELMFGWMDLDADLLSDLVADLRSD
;
A
#
# COMPACT_ATOMS: atom_id res chain seq x y z
N MET A 1 11.60 -4.25 -40.92
CA MET A 1 11.12 -3.79 -39.61
C MET A 1 12.28 -3.15 -38.88
N LEU A 2 12.10 -1.96 -38.32
CA LEU A 2 13.16 -1.19 -37.65
C LEU A 2 13.00 -1.26 -36.13
N THR A 3 14.05 -0.94 -35.40
CA THR A 3 14.07 -0.94 -33.92
C THR A 3 14.41 0.45 -33.44
N SER A 4 13.61 0.99 -32.53
CA SER A 4 13.87 2.27 -31.89
C SER A 4 14.92 2.09 -30.79
N TRP A 5 15.83 3.06 -30.70
CA TRP A 5 16.86 3.14 -29.67
C TRP A 5 16.80 4.49 -28.93
N THR A 6 15.62 5.13 -28.97
CA THR A 6 15.39 6.37 -28.22
C THR A 6 15.23 6.06 -26.73
N THR A 7 15.50 7.06 -25.88
CA THR A 7 15.33 6.95 -24.42
C THR A 7 13.90 6.58 -24.04
N ASP A 8 12.90 7.11 -24.76
CA ASP A 8 11.49 6.90 -24.44
C ASP A 8 10.94 5.55 -24.94
N ASN A 9 11.53 4.98 -26.00
CA ASN A 9 11.05 3.74 -26.63
C ASN A 9 12.22 2.83 -27.04
N PRO A 10 13.06 2.37 -26.10
CA PRO A 10 14.18 1.51 -26.42
C PRO A 10 13.70 0.10 -26.83
N GLY A 11 14.30 -0.47 -27.88
CA GLY A 11 14.03 -1.83 -28.33
C GLY A 11 12.68 -2.03 -29.04
N ARG A 12 11.79 -1.03 -29.05
CA ARG A 12 10.46 -1.14 -29.66
C ARG A 12 10.55 -1.21 -31.18
N LYS A 13 9.74 -2.08 -31.80
CA LYS A 13 9.73 -2.26 -33.25
C LYS A 13 8.81 -1.25 -33.92
N PHE A 14 9.21 -0.78 -35.09
CA PHE A 14 8.38 0.14 -35.87
C PHE A 14 8.58 -0.07 -37.37
N LEU A 15 7.64 0.49 -38.12
CA LEU A 15 7.70 0.58 -39.57
C LEU A 15 7.58 2.04 -39.99
N THR A 16 8.27 2.37 -41.07
CA THR A 16 8.28 3.70 -41.68
C THR A 16 8.23 3.57 -43.19
N CYS A 17 8.00 4.70 -43.87
CA CYS A 17 8.04 4.79 -45.32
C CYS A 17 9.30 4.12 -45.90
N LYS A 18 9.16 3.36 -46.99
CA LYS A 18 10.30 2.73 -47.70
C LYS A 18 11.35 3.76 -48.17
N PHE A 19 10.93 4.99 -48.42
CA PHE A 19 11.80 6.09 -48.82
C PHE A 19 12.38 6.89 -47.64
N SER A 20 11.99 6.57 -46.41
CA SER A 20 12.62 7.12 -45.23
C SER A 20 13.92 6.38 -44.96
N ASP A 21 14.96 7.13 -44.62
CA ASP A 21 16.21 6.59 -44.12
C ASP A 21 16.44 7.10 -42.71
N VAL A 22 16.37 6.18 -41.75
CA VAL A 22 16.47 6.47 -40.32
C VAL A 22 17.92 6.77 -39.92
N HIS A 23 18.92 6.30 -40.66
CA HIS A 23 20.33 6.56 -40.36
C HIS A 23 20.78 7.94 -40.84
N THR A 24 20.31 8.37 -42.01
CA THR A 24 20.62 9.70 -42.55
C THR A 24 19.60 10.77 -42.15
N GLY A 25 18.52 10.38 -41.47
CA GLY A 25 17.44 11.30 -41.08
C GLY A 25 16.58 11.79 -42.24
N ARG A 26 16.74 11.20 -43.44
CA ARG A 26 15.94 11.56 -44.60
C ARG A 26 14.49 11.16 -44.36
N LYS A 27 13.63 12.17 -44.21
CA LYS A 27 12.19 11.96 -44.12
C LYS A 27 11.66 11.63 -45.52
N GLY A 28 11.16 10.41 -45.69
CA GLY A 28 10.43 10.01 -46.88
C GLY A 28 9.03 10.62 -46.87
N CYS A 29 8.01 9.79 -47.01
CA CYS A 29 6.61 10.22 -46.99
C CYS A 29 6.07 10.62 -45.60
N GLY A 30 6.92 10.67 -44.55
CA GLY A 30 6.55 11.15 -43.21
C GLY A 30 5.73 10.18 -42.37
N TRP A 31 5.26 9.06 -42.93
CA TRP A 31 4.51 8.06 -42.20
C TRP A 31 5.40 7.11 -41.41
N PHE A 32 4.99 6.82 -40.18
CA PHE A 32 5.55 5.79 -39.31
C PHE A 32 4.47 5.24 -38.38
N TYR A 33 4.65 4.02 -37.89
CA TYR A 33 3.82 3.44 -36.83
C TYR A 33 4.60 2.40 -36.02
N TRP A 34 4.22 2.25 -34.75
CA TRP A 34 4.76 1.23 -33.87
C TRP A 34 4.19 -0.15 -34.24
N VAL A 35 5.06 -1.15 -34.24
CA VAL A 35 4.66 -2.55 -34.38
C VAL A 35 4.73 -3.16 -33.00
N ASP A 36 3.59 -3.22 -32.35
CA ASP A 36 3.41 -4.00 -31.14
C ASP A 36 3.03 -5.43 -31.54
N PRO A 37 3.62 -6.46 -30.93
CA PRO A 37 3.20 -7.83 -31.17
C PRO A 37 1.74 -8.00 -30.75
N ASP A 38 0.98 -8.79 -31.52
CA ASP A 38 -0.38 -9.15 -31.15
C ASP A 38 -0.39 -9.83 -29.77
N VAL A 39 -1.43 -9.57 -28.99
CA VAL A 39 -1.62 -10.23 -27.70
C VAL A 39 -1.88 -11.71 -27.96
N VAL A 40 -0.89 -12.54 -27.65
CA VAL A 40 -1.03 -13.99 -27.79
C VAL A 40 -1.82 -14.56 -26.62
N GLU A 41 -2.47 -15.70 -26.85
CA GLU A 41 -3.43 -16.33 -25.92
C GLU A 41 -2.90 -16.41 -24.48
N TRP A 42 -1.68 -16.91 -24.30
CA TRP A 42 -1.09 -17.07 -22.97
C TRP A 42 -0.88 -15.72 -22.25
N GLN A 43 -0.56 -14.65 -22.98
CA GLN A 43 -0.41 -13.32 -22.38
C GLN A 43 -1.75 -12.82 -21.85
N ARG A 44 -2.83 -13.06 -22.58
CA ARG A 44 -4.17 -12.69 -22.13
C ARG A 44 -4.58 -13.46 -20.88
N VAL A 45 -4.36 -14.76 -20.86
CA VAL A 45 -4.68 -15.62 -19.70
C VAL A 45 -3.91 -15.14 -18.47
N VAL A 46 -2.59 -15.03 -18.55
CA VAL A 46 -1.76 -14.59 -17.43
C VAL A 46 -2.12 -13.19 -16.97
N THR A 47 -2.37 -12.27 -17.90
CA THR A 47 -2.78 -10.89 -17.56
C THR A 47 -4.11 -10.88 -16.80
N ASN A 48 -5.10 -11.68 -17.24
CA ASN A 48 -6.39 -11.79 -16.56
C ASN A 48 -6.25 -12.40 -15.16
N GLU A 49 -5.45 -13.46 -15.03
CA GLU A 49 -5.15 -14.09 -13.73
C GLU A 49 -4.53 -13.09 -12.76
N LEU A 50 -3.49 -12.37 -13.19
CA LEU A 50 -2.83 -11.36 -12.37
C LEU A 50 -3.77 -10.20 -11.98
N VAL A 51 -4.67 -9.79 -12.87
CA VAL A 51 -5.68 -8.76 -12.55
C VAL A 51 -6.63 -9.25 -11.45
N VAL A 52 -7.06 -10.51 -11.52
CA VAL A 52 -7.92 -11.12 -10.49
C VAL A 52 -7.16 -11.24 -9.17
N GLU A 53 -5.93 -11.75 -9.17
CA GLU A 53 -5.09 -11.85 -7.97
C GLU A 53 -4.86 -10.49 -7.32
N LYS A 54 -4.54 -9.46 -8.11
CA LYS A 54 -4.37 -8.08 -7.62
C LYS A 54 -5.64 -7.58 -6.91
N ARG A 55 -6.83 -7.89 -7.44
CA ARG A 55 -8.12 -7.49 -6.84
C ARG A 55 -8.40 -8.24 -5.54
N LEU A 56 -8.09 -9.53 -5.49
CA LEU A 56 -8.24 -10.35 -4.29
C LEU A 56 -7.32 -9.87 -3.17
N LEU A 57 -6.02 -9.71 -3.47
CA LEU A 57 -5.03 -9.22 -2.50
C LEU A 57 -5.37 -7.82 -1.97
N LYS A 58 -5.82 -6.89 -2.84
CA LYS A 58 -6.31 -5.57 -2.40
C LYS A 58 -7.51 -5.70 -1.45
N THR A 59 -8.38 -6.69 -1.63
CA THR A 59 -9.54 -6.89 -0.76
C THR A 59 -9.15 -7.49 0.58
N GLU A 60 -8.30 -8.52 0.58
CA GLU A 60 -7.75 -9.11 1.81
C GLU A 60 -7.00 -8.07 2.65
N LEU A 61 -6.19 -7.23 2.00
CA LEU A 61 -5.47 -6.16 2.69
C LEU A 61 -6.41 -5.17 3.37
N ARG A 62 -7.52 -4.77 2.72
CA ARG A 62 -8.55 -3.91 3.35
C ARG A 62 -9.20 -4.56 4.56
N ILE A 63 -9.51 -5.85 4.48
CA ILE A 63 -10.10 -6.60 5.60
C ILE A 63 -9.13 -6.62 6.78
N MET A 64 -7.87 -6.99 6.54
CA MET A 64 -6.83 -7.05 7.56
C MET A 64 -6.61 -5.68 8.23
N MET A 65 -6.57 -4.59 7.45
CA MET A 65 -6.44 -3.24 8.01
C MET A 65 -7.65 -2.87 8.89
N THR A 66 -8.85 -3.26 8.49
CA THR A 66 -10.07 -3.02 9.30
C THR A 66 -10.02 -3.79 10.62
N GLU A 67 -9.56 -5.05 10.59
CA GLU A 67 -9.39 -5.87 11.79
C GLU A 67 -8.33 -5.29 12.73
N LEU A 68 -7.20 -4.83 12.19
CA LEU A 68 -6.15 -4.16 12.97
C LEU A 68 -6.70 -2.92 13.67
N GLN A 69 -7.42 -2.05 12.96
CA GLN A 69 -8.00 -0.85 13.55
C GLN A 69 -8.95 -1.19 14.71
N LYS A 70 -9.82 -2.20 14.52
CA LYS A 70 -10.73 -2.64 15.58
C LYS A 70 -9.96 -3.13 16.81
N LEU A 71 -8.89 -3.89 16.62
CA LEU A 71 -8.06 -4.38 17.73
C LEU A 71 -7.33 -3.24 18.45
N GLU A 72 -6.90 -2.21 17.73
CA GLU A 72 -6.31 -1.02 18.31
C GLU A 72 -7.31 -0.24 19.16
N ASP A 73 -8.55 -0.08 18.68
CA ASP A 73 -9.63 0.56 19.41
C ASP A 73 -9.98 -0.22 20.69
N ASP A 74 -10.13 -1.56 20.58
CA ASP A 74 -10.40 -2.45 21.73
C ASP A 74 -9.27 -2.37 22.76
N LYS A 75 -8.01 -2.35 22.30
CA LYS A 75 -6.84 -2.17 23.17
C LYS A 75 -6.89 -0.83 23.90
N ALA A 76 -7.22 0.27 23.21
CA ALA A 76 -7.34 1.59 23.82
C ALA A 76 -8.42 1.61 24.92
N LEU A 77 -9.57 0.97 24.67
CA LEU A 77 -10.64 0.84 25.67
C LEU A 77 -10.19 0.05 26.90
N LEU A 78 -9.49 -1.06 26.71
CA LEU A 78 -8.96 -1.88 27.80
C LEU A 78 -7.90 -1.14 28.61
N VAL A 79 -7.00 -0.41 27.96
CA VAL A 79 -6.01 0.44 28.63
C VAL A 79 -6.72 1.51 29.48
N ALA A 80 -7.72 2.19 28.93
CA ALA A 80 -8.49 3.18 29.67
C ALA A 80 -9.24 2.57 30.86
N ALA A 81 -9.79 1.36 30.72
CA ALA A 81 -10.45 0.63 31.79
C ALA A 81 -9.46 0.23 32.90
N ASN A 82 -8.29 -0.28 32.55
CA ASN A 82 -7.22 -0.61 33.49
C ASN A 82 -6.79 0.62 34.29
N VAL A 83 -6.54 1.75 33.62
CA VAL A 83 -6.20 3.01 34.28
C VAL A 83 -7.31 3.47 35.24
N ARG A 84 -8.59 3.29 34.89
CA ARG A 84 -9.70 3.59 35.81
C ARG A 84 -9.69 2.67 37.03
N LEU A 85 -9.50 1.37 36.82
CA LEU A 85 -9.45 0.38 37.90
C LEU A 85 -8.28 0.65 38.84
N GLU A 86 -7.09 0.95 38.32
CA GLU A 86 -5.92 1.31 39.12
C GLU A 86 -6.19 2.52 40.02
N ARG A 87 -6.87 3.57 39.50
CA ARG A 87 -7.26 4.72 40.33
C ARG A 87 -8.23 4.33 41.44
N ILE A 88 -9.20 3.48 41.16
CA ILE A 88 -10.17 3.00 42.16
C ILE A 88 -9.45 2.18 43.23
N CYS A 89 -8.60 1.22 42.83
CA CYS A 89 -7.82 0.40 43.75
C CYS A 89 -6.90 1.25 44.61
N ASN A 90 -6.14 2.19 44.02
CA ASN A 90 -5.24 3.07 44.76
C ASN A 90 -5.99 4.04 45.70
N GLY A 91 -7.16 4.54 45.28
CA GLY A 91 -8.04 5.36 46.12
C GLY A 91 -8.69 4.58 47.26
N GLY A 92 -9.08 3.33 47.03
CA GLY A 92 -9.60 2.41 48.05
C GLY A 92 -8.53 1.99 49.08
N VAL A 93 -7.28 1.79 48.62
CA VAL A 93 -6.14 1.49 49.49
C VAL A 93 -5.78 2.67 50.40
N ALA A 94 -5.97 3.92 49.96
CA ALA A 94 -5.83 5.09 50.83
C ALA A 94 -6.87 5.14 51.96
N GLY A 95 -8.08 4.59 51.74
CA GLY A 95 -9.10 4.41 52.77
C GLY A 95 -8.87 3.22 53.72
N MET A 96 -7.95 2.31 53.37
CA MET A 96 -7.59 1.14 54.18
C MET A 96 -6.21 1.24 54.84
N LYS A 97 -5.50 2.38 54.69
CA LYS A 97 -4.28 2.68 55.46
C LYS A 97 -4.61 3.03 56.91
N GLY A 98 -5.07 2.00 57.61
CA GLY A 98 -5.21 1.87 59.04
C GLY A 98 -4.85 0.44 59.47
N ALA A 99 -3.81 -0.14 58.87
CA ALA A 99 -3.07 -1.29 59.39
C ALA A 99 -1.77 -1.40 58.58
N GLU A 100 -0.64 -1.12 59.24
CA GLU A 100 0.69 -1.37 58.69
C GLU A 100 0.89 -2.87 58.50
N ASP A 101 1.38 -3.30 57.34
CA ASP A 101 2.28 -4.45 57.29
C ASP A 101 3.36 -4.24 56.23
N LYS A 102 4.59 -4.59 56.59
CA LYS A 102 5.82 -4.28 55.87
C LYS A 102 6.09 -5.37 54.82
N GLY A 103 5.85 -5.07 53.54
CA GLY A 103 6.09 -5.98 52.42
C GLY A 103 6.79 -5.31 51.25
N GLN A 104 7.87 -5.94 50.80
CA GLN A 104 8.98 -5.43 49.97
C GLN A 104 8.63 -5.24 48.49
N THR A 105 9.13 -4.15 47.87
CA THR A 105 8.95 -3.79 46.45
C THR A 105 9.86 -4.60 45.53
N ILE A 106 9.31 -5.17 44.45
CA ILE A 106 10.07 -5.67 43.31
C ILE A 106 9.77 -4.78 42.10
N SER A 107 10.82 -4.15 41.56
CA SER A 107 10.77 -3.34 40.35
C SER A 107 10.69 -4.22 39.11
N HIS A 108 9.75 -3.95 38.21
CA HIS A 108 9.77 -4.48 36.85
C HIS A 108 9.90 -3.33 35.86
N SER A 109 11.06 -3.26 35.20
CA SER A 109 11.37 -2.34 34.11
C SER A 109 10.52 -2.68 32.88
N GLY A 110 9.56 -1.82 32.55
CA GLY A 110 8.81 -1.89 31.29
C GLY A 110 9.63 -1.29 30.15
N VAL A 111 9.83 -2.06 29.08
CA VAL A 111 10.47 -1.62 27.84
C VAL A 111 9.45 -0.79 27.05
N MET A 112 9.85 0.43 26.69
CA MET A 112 9.08 1.38 25.89
C MET A 112 9.34 1.06 24.40
N PHE A 113 8.30 0.79 23.62
CA PHE A 113 8.39 0.77 22.16
C PHE A 113 7.79 2.09 21.66
N GLU A 114 8.64 2.97 21.13
CA GLU A 114 8.24 4.16 20.38
C GLU A 114 7.69 3.72 19.01
N ALA A 115 6.51 4.20 18.66
CA ALA A 115 5.83 3.90 17.41
C ALA A 115 5.42 5.21 16.71
N ASP A 116 6.40 6.06 16.39
CA ASP A 116 6.13 7.42 15.88
C ASP A 116 6.64 7.71 14.46
N GLU A 117 7.10 6.74 13.67
CA GLU A 117 7.55 7.02 12.28
C GLU A 117 6.68 6.45 11.15
N LEU A 118 5.63 5.69 11.44
CA LEU A 118 4.86 5.04 10.37
C LEU A 118 3.61 5.79 9.91
N MET A 119 3.20 6.93 10.50
CA MET A 119 1.93 7.56 10.09
C MET A 119 2.00 8.50 8.88
N PHE A 120 3.18 8.98 8.46
CA PHE A 120 3.27 10.01 7.41
C PHE A 120 3.31 9.47 5.97
N GLY A 121 3.51 8.16 5.75
CA GLY A 121 3.56 7.56 4.41
C GLY A 121 2.22 7.05 3.86
N TRP A 122 1.13 7.11 4.63
CA TRP A 122 -0.10 6.35 4.33
C TRP A 122 -1.23 7.21 3.75
N MET A 123 -1.16 8.53 3.87
CA MET A 123 -2.14 9.43 3.25
C MET A 123 -1.93 9.58 1.73
N ASP A 124 -0.72 9.36 1.21
CA ASP A 124 -0.43 9.43 -0.23
C ASP A 124 -0.97 8.22 -1.00
N LEU A 125 -1.12 7.07 -0.34
CA LEU A 125 -1.69 5.85 -0.93
C LEU A 125 -3.19 5.98 -1.24
N ASP A 126 -3.93 6.82 -0.49
CA ASP A 126 -5.37 7.03 -0.70
C ASP A 126 -5.68 7.84 -1.96
N ALA A 127 -4.80 8.76 -2.35
CA ALA A 127 -5.00 9.60 -3.55
C ALA A 127 -4.81 8.80 -4.85
N ASP A 128 -3.79 7.96 -4.91
CA ASP A 128 -3.54 7.09 -6.07
C ASP A 128 -4.63 6.00 -6.19
N LEU A 129 -5.15 5.48 -5.06
CA LEU A 129 -6.20 4.46 -5.05
C LEU A 129 -7.56 4.98 -5.55
N LEU A 130 -7.90 6.23 -5.23
CA LEU A 130 -9.12 6.86 -5.74
C LEU A 130 -9.02 7.14 -7.24
N SER A 131 -7.81 7.44 -7.72
CA SER A 131 -7.55 7.69 -9.14
C SER A 131 -7.74 6.43 -9.99
N ASP A 132 -7.28 5.27 -9.51
CA ASP A 132 -7.49 3.96 -10.14
C ASP A 132 -8.99 3.60 -10.22
N LEU A 133 -9.75 3.86 -9.16
CA LEU A 133 -11.18 3.57 -9.10
C LEU A 133 -12.01 4.48 -10.04
N VAL A 134 -11.62 5.75 -10.17
CA VAL A 134 -12.28 6.72 -11.06
C VAL A 134 -11.89 6.49 -12.53
N ALA A 135 -10.69 5.98 -12.80
CA ALA A 135 -10.27 5.60 -14.16
C ALA A 135 -11.04 4.39 -14.69
N ASP A 136 -11.28 3.38 -13.85
CA ASP A 136 -12.04 2.19 -14.22
C ASP A 136 -13.54 2.48 -14.46
N LEU A 137 -14.14 3.48 -13.78
CA LEU A 137 -15.54 3.88 -13.96
C LEU A 137 -15.82 4.77 -15.18
N ARG A 138 -14.78 5.19 -15.94
CA ARG A 138 -14.91 6.02 -17.14
C ARG A 138 -14.71 5.27 -18.46
N SER A 139 -14.50 3.96 -18.40
CA SER A 139 -14.23 3.12 -19.57
C SER A 139 -15.44 2.33 -20.09
N ASP A 140 -16.65 2.63 -19.62
CA ASP A 140 -17.93 2.12 -20.16
C ASP A 140 -18.67 3.19 -20.98
#